data_AF-A0A2D6XEJ0-F1
#
_entry.id   AF-A0A2D6XEJ0-F1
#
_cell.length_a   1.000
_cell.length_b   1.000
_cell.length_c   1.000
_cell.angle_alpha   90.00
_cell.angle_beta   90.00
_cell.angle_gamma   90.00
#
_symmetry.space_group_name_H-M   'P 1'
#
loop_
_entity.id
_entity.type
_entity.pdbx_description
1 polymer ?
#
loop_
_entity_poly.entity_id
_entity_poly.type
_entity_poly.pdbx_seq_one_letter_code
_entity_poly.pdbx_strand_id
1 'polypeptide(L)'
;MVKRCIYCSGEISDVDSIDVCRRCGIGVWGEKMFNAIVAGMNTEKEKGNLELGRVGEEELEVLRKQELTPETFVEKELISAHHETKSVDELDISPKPIAFIEEVEIREQNRNVENSVVESEPEGFPESEIGPDFSTPAFN
;
A
#
# COMPACT_ATOMS: atom_id res chain seq x y z
N MET A 1 4.35 0.23 -18.50
CA MET A 1 2.97 -0.13 -18.91
C MET A 1 2.12 1.01 -18.39
N VAL A 2 1.47 1.76 -19.27
CA VAL A 2 0.79 3.01 -18.87
C VAL A 2 -0.25 2.75 -17.77
N LYS A 3 -0.04 3.34 -16.59
CA LYS A 3 -0.99 3.27 -15.48
C LYS A 3 -2.22 4.14 -15.74
N ARG A 4 -3.37 3.74 -15.16
CA ARG A 4 -4.62 4.49 -15.26
C ARG A 4 -5.20 4.77 -13.88
N CYS A 5 -5.80 5.95 -13.74
CA CYS A 5 -6.49 6.34 -12.53
C CYS A 5 -7.72 5.47 -12.27
N ILE A 6 -7.85 4.89 -11.09
CA ILE A 6 -9.01 4.07 -10.73
C ILE A 6 -10.35 4.84 -10.73
N TYR A 7 -10.30 6.17 -10.58
CA TYR A 7 -11.50 7.01 -10.49
C TYR A 7 -11.94 7.57 -11.84
N CYS A 8 -11.02 8.18 -12.58
CA CYS A 8 -11.34 8.86 -13.84
C CYS A 8 -10.82 8.13 -15.08
N SER A 9 -10.12 7.00 -14.92
CA SER A 9 -9.44 6.27 -16.00
C SER A 9 -8.42 7.09 -16.81
N GLY A 10 -8.08 8.30 -16.35
CA GLY A 10 -7.05 9.13 -16.97
C GLY A 10 -5.66 8.50 -16.85
N GLU A 11 -4.78 8.82 -17.78
CA GLU A 11 -3.39 8.33 -17.77
C GLU A 11 -2.62 8.88 -16.56
N ILE A 12 -1.85 8.01 -15.94
CA ILE A 12 -0.94 8.31 -14.82
C ILE A 12 0.47 7.92 -15.26
N SER A 13 1.46 8.69 -14.80
CA SER A 13 2.86 8.36 -15.00
C SER A 13 3.22 7.05 -14.30
N ASP A 14 3.95 6.17 -14.99
CA ASP A 14 4.46 4.90 -14.42
C ASP A 14 5.44 5.11 -13.26
N VAL A 15 5.92 6.35 -13.09
CA VAL A 15 6.82 6.74 -12.00
C VAL A 15 6.11 6.67 -10.65
N ASP A 16 4.82 7.00 -10.59
CA ASP A 16 4.09 7.04 -9.34
C ASP A 16 3.75 5.65 -8.83
N SER A 17 3.85 5.47 -7.53
CA SER A 17 3.55 4.20 -6.85
C SER A 17 2.06 3.90 -6.79
N ILE A 18 1.20 4.91 -6.98
CA ILE A 18 -0.25 4.84 -6.77
C ILE A 18 -1.04 4.95 -8.08
N ASP A 19 -2.19 4.30 -8.15
CA ASP A 19 -3.08 4.31 -9.33
C ASP A 19 -4.18 5.39 -9.23
N VAL A 20 -3.85 6.55 -8.68
CA VAL A 20 -4.79 7.68 -8.49
C VAL A 20 -4.16 8.98 -8.98
N CYS A 21 -4.85 9.67 -9.90
CA CYS A 21 -4.36 10.94 -10.42
C CYS A 21 -4.49 12.06 -9.38
N ARG A 22 -3.66 13.11 -9.49
CA ARG A 22 -3.64 14.22 -8.54
C ARG A 22 -5.00 14.87 -8.32
N ARG A 23 -5.79 15.07 -9.39
CA ARG A 23 -7.13 15.68 -9.29
C ARG A 23 -8.08 14.83 -8.44
N CYS A 24 -8.12 13.51 -8.68
CA CYS A 24 -8.99 12.60 -7.93
C CYS A 24 -8.51 12.40 -6.49
N GLY A 25 -7.20 12.22 -6.30
CA GLY A 25 -6.62 12.02 -4.97
C GLY A 25 -6.83 13.23 -4.05
N ILE A 26 -6.64 14.45 -4.57
CA ILE A 26 -6.95 15.68 -3.83
C ILE A 26 -8.45 15.79 -3.54
N GLY A 27 -9.32 15.36 -4.47
CA GLY A 27 -10.76 15.38 -4.26
C GLY A 27 -11.24 14.43 -3.15
N VAL A 28 -10.57 13.28 -2.98
CA VAL A 28 -10.95 12.27 -1.97
C VAL A 28 -10.31 12.54 -0.61
N TRP A 29 -9.01 12.86 -0.59
CA TRP A 29 -8.24 12.98 0.66
C TRP A 29 -7.86 14.41 1.04
N GLY A 30 -7.99 15.37 0.12
CA GLY A 30 -7.43 16.71 0.28
C GLY A 30 -5.93 16.76 -0.05
N GLU A 31 -5.43 17.96 -0.32
CA GLU A 31 -4.06 18.16 -0.82
C GLU A 31 -2.99 17.67 0.16
N LYS A 32 -3.14 17.99 1.45
CA LYS A 32 -2.14 17.62 2.48
C LYS A 32 -2.00 16.11 2.62
N MET A 33 -3.12 15.38 2.73
CA MET A 33 -3.08 13.92 2.84
C MET A 33 -2.60 13.27 1.55
N PHE A 34 -3.08 13.72 0.39
CA PHE A 34 -2.64 13.14 -0.89
C PHE A 34 -1.12 13.24 -1.05
N ASN A 35 -0.55 14.41 -0.75
CA ASN A 35 0.90 14.60 -0.82
C ASN A 35 1.65 13.70 0.17
N ALA A 36 1.13 13.52 1.39
CA ALA A 36 1.73 12.61 2.38
C ALA A 36 1.68 11.13 1.93
N ILE A 37 0.57 10.70 1.32
CA ILE A 37 0.41 9.33 0.79
C ILE A 37 1.40 9.10 -0.36
N VAL A 38 1.46 10.04 -1.32
CA VAL A 38 2.38 9.94 -2.47
C VAL A 38 3.83 9.90 -1.99
N ALA A 39 4.22 10.79 -1.08
CA ALA A 39 5.57 10.82 -0.53
C ALA A 39 5.92 9.53 0.22
N GLY A 40 5.00 9.04 1.07
CA GLY A 40 5.18 7.79 1.81
C GLY A 40 5.35 6.60 0.87
N MET A 41 4.46 6.46 -0.12
CA MET A 41 4.54 5.36 -1.08
C MET A 41 5.78 5.42 -1.96
N ASN A 42 6.17 6.59 -2.45
CA ASN A 42 7.40 6.71 -3.24
C ASN A 42 8.65 6.40 -2.39
N THR A 43 8.68 6.81 -1.12
CA THR A 43 9.76 6.45 -0.19
C THR A 43 9.85 4.93 0.02
N GLU A 44 8.72 4.25 0.19
CA GLU A 44 8.70 2.80 0.35
C GLU A 44 9.01 2.05 -0.96
N LYS A 45 8.68 2.64 -2.11
CA LYS A 45 9.07 2.14 -3.44
C LYS A 45 10.59 2.18 -3.61
N GLU A 46 11.22 3.29 -3.26
CA GLU A 46 12.68 3.45 -3.31
C GLU A 46 13.41 2.48 -2.38
N LYS A 47 12.80 2.13 -1.25
CA LYS A 47 13.30 1.11 -0.33
C LYS A 47 13.10 -0.33 -0.82
N GLY A 48 12.34 -0.54 -1.90
CA GLY A 48 11.95 -1.88 -2.37
C GLY A 48 10.91 -2.57 -1.48
N ASN A 49 10.30 -1.85 -0.54
CA ASN A 49 9.36 -2.43 0.42
C ASN A 49 7.95 -2.65 -0.18
N LEU A 50 7.65 -2.00 -1.31
CA LEU A 50 6.40 -2.25 -2.04
C LEU A 50 6.41 -3.55 -2.86
N GLU A 51 7.55 -4.25 -2.96
CA GLU A 51 7.67 -5.53 -3.68
C GLU A 51 7.37 -6.75 -2.80
N LEU A 52 6.87 -6.55 -1.57
CA LEU A 52 6.62 -7.58 -0.55
C LEU A 52 5.56 -8.66 -0.92
N GLY A 53 5.10 -8.70 -2.18
CA GLY A 53 4.20 -9.72 -2.71
C GLY A 53 4.87 -10.91 -3.42
N ARG A 54 6.20 -10.93 -3.59
CA ARG A 54 6.90 -12.15 -4.08
C ARG A 54 7.06 -13.19 -2.98
N VAL A 55 5.94 -13.62 -2.39
CA VAL A 55 5.90 -14.87 -1.62
C VAL A 55 5.99 -16.01 -2.64
N GLY A 56 7.21 -16.44 -2.99
CA GLY A 56 7.42 -17.71 -3.70
C GLY A 56 8.33 -17.71 -4.92
N GLU A 57 8.98 -16.62 -5.34
CA GLU A 57 9.90 -16.70 -6.49
C GLU A 57 11.32 -17.10 -6.10
N GLU A 58 11.83 -16.63 -4.95
CA GLU A 58 13.18 -16.97 -4.50
C GLU A 58 13.28 -18.42 -4.00
N GLU A 59 12.21 -18.96 -3.41
CA GLU A 59 12.12 -20.38 -3.01
C GLU A 59 12.04 -21.30 -4.25
N LEU A 60 11.38 -20.87 -5.31
CA LEU A 60 11.34 -21.60 -6.59
C LEU A 60 12.68 -21.57 -7.33
N GLU A 61 13.45 -20.48 -7.23
CA GLU A 61 14.80 -20.40 -7.79
C GLU A 61 15.79 -21.30 -7.03
N VAL A 62 15.62 -21.43 -5.71
CA VAL A 62 16.40 -22.36 -4.87
C VAL A 62 16.00 -23.81 -5.17
N LEU A 63 14.70 -24.11 -5.32
CA LEU A 63 14.21 -25.46 -5.68
C LEU A 63 14.60 -25.85 -7.11
N ARG A 64 14.55 -24.93 -8.08
CA ARG A 64 14.98 -25.17 -9.47
C ARG A 64 16.49 -25.44 -9.58
N LYS A 65 17.31 -24.85 -8.70
CA LYS A 65 18.75 -25.16 -8.62
C LYS A 65 19.05 -26.49 -7.93
N GLN A 66 18.06 -27.09 -7.25
CA GLN A 66 18.14 -28.44 -6.68
C GLN A 66 17.50 -29.49 -7.60
N GLU A 67 17.62 -29.37 -8.93
CA GLU A 67 17.46 -30.53 -9.80
C GLU A 67 18.50 -31.60 -9.42
N LEU A 68 18.11 -32.42 -8.43
CA LEU A 68 18.64 -33.73 -8.17
C LEU A 68 18.53 -34.51 -9.48
N THR A 69 19.68 -34.86 -10.03
CA THR A 69 19.80 -35.89 -11.05
C THR A 69 19.00 -37.14 -10.60
N PRO A 70 18.12 -37.70 -11.44
CA PRO A 70 17.25 -38.83 -11.08
C PRO A 70 17.96 -40.17 -10.85
N GLU A 71 19.28 -40.20 -10.68
CA GLU A 71 20.07 -41.44 -10.69
C GLU A 71 20.39 -42.03 -9.30
N THR A 72 19.80 -41.55 -8.20
CA THR A 72 20.11 -42.11 -6.85
C THR A 72 18.91 -42.65 -6.06
N PHE A 73 17.71 -42.73 -6.64
CA PHE A 73 16.48 -43.13 -5.91
C PHE A 73 16.17 -44.64 -5.92
N VAL A 74 17.10 -45.54 -6.26
CA VAL A 74 16.79 -47.00 -6.35
C VAL A 74 17.17 -47.82 -5.11
N GLU A 75 17.89 -47.30 -4.10
CA GLU A 75 18.42 -48.17 -3.03
C GLU A 75 18.06 -47.84 -1.58
N LYS A 76 16.99 -47.07 -1.30
CA LYS A 76 16.62 -46.77 0.11
C LYS A 76 15.23 -47.20 0.60
N GLU A 77 14.44 -47.91 -0.20
CA GLU A 77 13.21 -48.57 0.27
C GLU A 77 13.44 -50.01 0.73
N LEU A 78 14.27 -50.27 1.75
CA LEU A 78 14.25 -51.61 2.36
C LEU A 78 14.57 -51.73 3.83
N ILE A 79 14.81 -50.66 4.58
CA ILE A 79 14.99 -50.79 6.04
C ILE A 79 14.30 -49.64 6.76
N SER A 80 13.20 -50.00 7.43
CA SER A 80 12.75 -49.47 8.74
C SER A 80 11.23 -49.34 8.83
N ALA A 81 10.51 -50.38 8.41
CA ALA A 81 9.23 -50.69 9.04
C ALA A 81 9.55 -51.24 10.44
N HIS A 82 9.42 -50.41 11.48
CA HIS A 82 9.08 -50.74 12.87
C HIS A 82 9.43 -49.56 13.80
N HIS A 83 8.49 -48.63 13.99
CA HIS A 83 8.32 -48.01 15.31
C HIS A 83 6.87 -47.55 15.52
N GLU A 84 6.18 -48.34 16.34
CA GLU A 84 5.17 -47.98 17.34
C GLU A 84 4.23 -46.80 17.06
N THR A 85 2.98 -47.14 16.73
CA THR A 85 1.81 -46.29 16.96
C THR A 85 1.61 -46.10 18.47
N LYS A 86 2.09 -44.98 19.02
CA LYS A 86 1.63 -44.49 20.32
C LYS A 86 0.29 -43.78 20.12
N SER A 87 -0.70 -44.27 20.87
CA SER A 87 -2.06 -43.77 21.00
C SER A 87 -2.07 -42.31 21.45
N VAL A 88 -2.87 -41.50 20.77
CA VAL A 88 -3.13 -40.10 21.11
C VAL A 88 -4.39 -40.08 21.98
N ASP A 89 -4.25 -40.47 23.24
CA ASP A 89 -5.23 -40.15 24.27
C ASP A 89 -4.73 -38.90 25.03
N GLU A 90 -5.67 -37.98 25.28
CA GLU A 90 -5.56 -36.79 26.15
C GLU A 90 -4.73 -35.59 25.64
N LEU A 91 -5.28 -34.86 24.65
CA LEU A 91 -5.05 -33.42 24.55
C LEU A 91 -6.30 -32.68 25.05
N ASP A 92 -6.28 -32.34 26.34
CA ASP A 92 -7.25 -31.47 27.00
C ASP A 92 -7.04 -30.02 26.55
N ILE A 93 -7.65 -29.65 25.42
CA ILE A 93 -7.68 -28.27 24.93
C ILE A 93 -8.86 -27.58 25.60
N SER A 94 -8.70 -27.26 26.89
CA SER A 94 -9.61 -26.33 27.57
C SER A 94 -9.37 -24.91 27.01
N PRO A 95 -10.36 -24.29 26.33
CA PRO A 95 -10.20 -22.95 25.80
C PRO A 95 -10.12 -21.96 26.97
N LYS A 96 -8.94 -21.37 27.18
CA LYS A 96 -8.79 -20.24 28.10
C LYS A 96 -9.64 -19.07 27.59
N PRO A 97 -10.50 -18.47 28.43
CA PRO A 97 -11.24 -17.29 28.03
C PRO A 97 -10.26 -16.15 27.78
N ILE A 98 -10.33 -15.59 26.57
CA ILE A 98 -9.61 -14.37 26.18
C ILE A 98 -10.24 -13.23 26.97
N ALA A 99 -9.52 -12.75 27.99
CA ALA A 99 -9.89 -11.55 28.71
C ALA A 99 -9.71 -10.36 27.76
N PHE A 100 -10.83 -9.77 27.33
CA PHE A 100 -10.89 -8.48 26.67
C PHE A 100 -10.45 -7.42 27.68
N ILE A 101 -9.28 -6.84 27.49
CA ILE A 101 -8.86 -5.63 28.19
C ILE A 101 -9.14 -4.47 27.24
N GLU A 102 -10.28 -3.82 27.47
CA GLU A 102 -10.66 -2.59 26.80
C GLU A 102 -10.33 -1.43 27.74
N GLU A 103 -9.15 -0.85 27.59
CA GLU A 103 -8.85 0.49 28.12
C GLU A 103 -8.30 1.34 26.98
N VAL A 104 -9.23 1.87 26.18
CA VAL A 104 -8.97 2.95 25.23
C VAL A 104 -8.87 4.24 26.03
N GLU A 105 -7.66 4.60 26.45
CA GLU A 105 -7.36 5.90 27.03
C GLU A 105 -7.28 6.94 25.90
N ILE A 106 -8.42 7.61 25.63
CA ILE A 106 -8.47 8.75 24.72
C ILE A 106 -7.75 9.93 25.37
N ARG A 107 -6.49 10.12 24.99
CA ARG A 107 -5.70 11.29 25.39
C ARG A 107 -6.17 12.49 24.56
N GLU A 108 -7.12 13.25 25.11
CA GLU A 108 -7.45 14.60 24.65
C GLU A 108 -6.22 15.50 24.81
N GLN A 109 -5.44 15.66 23.73
CA GLN A 109 -4.47 16.75 23.65
C GLN A 109 -5.17 18.00 23.13
N ASN A 110 -5.44 18.86 24.10
CA ASN A 110 -5.96 20.20 23.98
C ASN A 110 -5.30 21.00 22.85
N ARG A 111 -6.20 21.40 21.95
CA ARG A 111 -6.22 22.57 21.08
C ARG A 111 -5.54 23.80 21.73
N ASN A 112 -4.27 24.05 21.40
CA ASN A 112 -3.68 25.38 21.44
C ASN A 112 -3.44 25.84 20.00
N VAL A 113 -4.51 26.33 19.38
CA VAL A 113 -4.44 27.14 18.16
C VAL A 113 -4.53 28.59 18.61
N GLU A 114 -3.42 29.09 19.15
CA GLU A 114 -3.13 30.51 19.11
C GLU A 114 -2.08 30.67 18.02
N ASN A 115 -2.51 31.03 16.81
CA ASN A 115 -1.64 31.72 15.87
C ASN A 115 -2.46 32.87 15.28
N SER A 116 -2.26 34.01 15.92
CA SER A 116 -2.12 35.33 15.33
C SER A 116 -2.80 35.53 13.98
N VAL A 117 -4.00 36.11 14.11
CA VAL A 117 -4.51 37.12 13.19
C VAL A 117 -3.37 38.08 12.83
N VAL A 118 -2.85 37.97 11.62
CA VAL A 118 -2.20 39.08 10.92
C VAL A 118 -3.18 39.51 9.86
N GLU A 119 -3.99 40.51 10.21
CA GLU A 119 -4.66 41.35 9.22
C GLU A 119 -3.56 41.98 8.35
N SER A 120 -3.41 41.45 7.15
CA SER A 120 -2.69 42.14 6.07
C SER A 120 -3.73 42.56 5.06
N GLU A 121 -3.82 43.87 4.89
CA GLU A 121 -4.69 44.58 3.98
C GLU A 121 -4.50 44.05 2.55
N PRO A 122 -5.58 43.75 1.79
CA PRO A 122 -5.44 43.47 0.38
C PRO A 122 -5.15 44.78 -0.35
N GLU A 123 -3.88 45.04 -0.64
CA GLU A 123 -3.52 46.05 -1.63
C GLU A 123 -4.12 45.68 -2.98
N GLY A 124 -4.92 46.61 -3.50
CA GLY A 124 -5.61 46.48 -4.77
C GLY A 124 -4.65 46.19 -5.91
N PHE A 125 -4.88 45.07 -6.59
CA PHE A 125 -4.37 44.88 -7.93
C PHE A 125 -5.38 45.44 -8.93
N PRO A 126 -4.92 46.28 -9.88
CA PRO A 126 -5.78 46.94 -10.86
C PRO A 126 -6.42 45.93 -11.81
N GLU A 127 -7.71 46.14 -12.08
CA GLU A 127 -8.46 45.51 -13.16
C GLU A 127 -7.74 45.78 -14.48
N SER A 128 -6.95 44.82 -14.96
CA SER A 128 -6.50 44.81 -16.35
C SER A 128 -7.60 44.19 -17.20
N GLU A 129 -8.42 45.05 -17.77
CA GLU A 129 -9.29 44.76 -18.91
C GLU A 129 -8.44 44.27 -20.10
N ILE A 130 -8.44 42.96 -20.38
CA ILE A 130 -8.00 42.44 -21.69
C ILE A 130 -8.88 41.26 -22.11
N GLY A 131 -9.96 41.58 -22.83
CA GLY A 131 -10.41 40.90 -24.06
C GLY A 131 -11.16 39.56 -23.96
N PRO A 132 -12.46 39.50 -24.29
CA PRO A 132 -13.11 38.28 -24.72
C PRO A 132 -12.95 38.12 -26.24
N ASP A 133 -12.13 37.19 -26.70
CA ASP A 133 -12.25 36.65 -28.06
C ASP A 133 -11.65 35.23 -28.11
N PHE A 134 -12.38 34.27 -27.55
CA PHE A 134 -12.17 32.86 -27.88
C PHE A 134 -13.35 32.40 -28.74
N SER A 135 -13.18 32.56 -30.06
CA SER A 135 -14.02 31.94 -31.08
C SER A 135 -14.04 30.42 -30.85
N THR A 136 -15.23 29.89 -30.59
CA THR A 136 -15.53 28.47 -30.69
C THR A 136 -15.64 28.07 -32.17
N PRO A 137 -14.88 27.07 -32.66
CA PRO A 137 -15.20 26.44 -33.93
C PRO A 137 -16.39 25.48 -33.75
N ALA A 138 -17.47 25.75 -34.47
CA ALA A 138 -18.56 24.80 -34.67
C ALA A 138 -18.03 23.59 -35.46
N PHE A 139 -18.10 22.41 -34.86
CA PHE A 139 -18.01 21.15 -35.60
C PHE A 139 -19.38 20.87 -36.23
N ASN A 140 -19.39 20.80 -37.57
CA ASN A 140 -20.46 20.20 -38.37
C ASN A 140 -20.44 18.69 -38.24
#